data_AF-A0A0F9BTJ8-F1
#
_entry.id   AF-A0A0F9BTJ8-F1
#
_cell.length_a   1.000
_cell.length_b   1.000
_cell.length_c   1.000
_cell.angle_alpha   90.00
_cell.angle_beta   90.00
_cell.angle_gamma   90.00
#
_symmetry.space_group_name_H-M   'P 1'
#
loop_
_entity.id
_entity.type
_entity.pdbx_description
1 polymer ?
#
loop_
_entity_poly.entity_id
_entity_poly.type
_entity_poly.pdbx_seq_one_letter_code
_entity_poly.pdbx_strand_id
1 'polypeptide(L)'
;MSQINLITGSNATGKTNLVEAVMRFNGYNKNKSSLIRFGQARALVEIEVQKKESSAFYRLVAERQEGDSKIQKKQPFGQLPIIYFSPSNNGLFSSGPSERRHFMDSACVSLKKSYQKDFSEYQRIVRQKNRFLKDENNNKG
;
A
#
# COMPACT_ATOMS: atom_id res chain seq x y z
N MET A 1 1.01 25.97 3.90
CA MET A 1 1.58 26.17 2.56
C MET A 1 1.84 24.80 1.96
N SER A 2 1.46 24.58 0.69
CA SER A 2 1.83 23.37 -0.04
C SER A 2 3.32 23.43 -0.41
N GLN A 3 4.13 22.58 0.22
CA GLN A 3 5.55 22.46 -0.08
C GLN A 3 5.76 21.45 -1.20
N ILE A 4 6.57 21.82 -2.19
CA ILE A 4 6.95 20.94 -3.30
C ILE A 4 8.39 20.45 -3.06
N ASN A 5 8.57 19.13 -3.06
CA ASN A 5 9.89 18.51 -2.98
C ASN A 5 10.24 17.94 -4.36
N LEU A 6 11.23 18.52 -5.03
CA LEU A 6 11.69 18.07 -6.34
C LEU A 6 12.88 17.12 -6.18
N ILE A 7 12.74 15.89 -6.69
CA ILE A 7 13.78 14.85 -6.66
C ILE A 7 14.19 14.56 -8.11
N THR A 8 15.43 14.88 -8.48
CA THR A 8 15.92 14.76 -9.87
C THR A 8 17.16 13.86 -9.96
N GLY A 9 17.53 13.48 -11.18
CA GLY A 9 18.69 12.65 -11.47
C GLY A 9 18.43 11.63 -12.58
N SER A 10 19.47 10.97 -13.06
CA SER A 10 19.41 9.98 -14.14
C SER A 10 18.46 8.81 -13.85
N ASN A 11 18.01 8.09 -14.87
CA ASN A 11 17.21 6.88 -14.67
C ASN A 11 17.98 5.81 -13.87
N ALA A 12 17.25 4.93 -13.19
CA ALA A 12 17.80 3.87 -12.35
C ALA A 12 18.64 4.31 -11.13
N THR A 13 18.60 5.59 -10.73
CA THR A 13 19.29 6.10 -9.54
C THR A 13 18.55 5.88 -8.21
N GLY A 14 17.39 5.23 -8.24
CA GLY A 14 16.61 4.93 -7.03
C GLY A 14 15.57 5.98 -6.62
N LYS A 15 15.29 6.99 -7.46
CA LYS A 15 14.20 7.96 -7.21
C LYS A 15 12.85 7.27 -6.93
N THR A 16 12.50 6.27 -7.74
CA THR A 16 11.29 5.46 -7.54
C THR A 16 11.37 4.66 -6.23
N ASN A 17 12.52 4.07 -5.90
CA ASN A 17 12.70 3.31 -4.66
C ASN A 17 12.45 4.17 -3.42
N LEU A 18 12.87 5.45 -3.44
CA LEU A 18 12.61 6.39 -2.37
C LEU A 18 11.10 6.65 -2.19
N VAL A 19 10.38 6.90 -3.29
CA VAL A 19 8.93 7.09 -3.25
C VAL A 19 8.21 5.81 -2.79
N GLU A 20 8.63 4.64 -3.29
CA GLU A 20 8.09 3.34 -2.87
C GLU A 20 8.32 3.05 -1.39
N ALA A 21 9.47 3.44 -0.84
CA ALA A 21 9.76 3.30 0.59
C ALA A 21 8.75 4.08 1.45
N VAL A 22 8.44 5.32 1.07
CA VAL A 22 7.41 6.15 1.73
C VAL A 22 6.02 5.54 1.57
N MET A 23 5.68 5.04 0.38
CA MET A 23 4.38 4.41 0.12
C MET A 23 4.10 3.18 0.99
N ARG A 24 5.12 2.47 1.49
CA ARG A 24 4.92 1.30 2.37
C ARG A 24 4.13 1.63 3.63
N PHE A 25 4.12 2.89 4.05
CA PHE A 25 3.39 3.36 5.23
C PHE A 25 1.92 3.68 4.94
N ASN A 26 1.50 3.74 3.67
CA ASN A 26 0.09 3.83 3.25
C ASN A 26 -0.57 2.45 3.05
N GLY A 27 0.18 1.36 3.19
CA GLY A 27 -0.34 0.00 2.96
C GLY A 27 0.05 -0.60 1.61
N TYR A 28 0.82 0.13 0.79
CA TYR A 28 1.41 -0.39 -0.44
C TYR A 28 2.33 -1.58 -0.14
N ASN A 29 1.93 -2.78 -0.56
CA ASN A 29 2.62 -4.04 -0.26
C ASN A 29 3.04 -4.84 -1.51
N LYS A 30 3.06 -4.22 -2.71
CA LYS A 30 3.57 -4.90 -3.93
C LYS A 30 5.05 -5.26 -3.81
N ASN A 31 5.48 -6.37 -4.41
CA ASN A 31 6.89 -6.79 -4.54
C ASN A 31 7.68 -6.71 -3.22
N LYS A 32 7.42 -7.63 -2.30
CA LYS A 32 8.15 -7.71 -1.02
C LYS A 32 9.57 -8.26 -1.19
N SER A 33 9.79 -9.10 -2.20
CA SER A 33 11.09 -9.73 -2.50
C SER A 33 12.18 -8.73 -2.91
N SER A 34 11.83 -7.53 -3.39
CA SER A 34 12.77 -6.51 -3.86
C SER A 34 13.05 -5.39 -2.85
N LEU A 35 12.54 -5.48 -1.62
CA LEU A 35 12.73 -4.45 -0.59
C LEU A 35 14.16 -4.39 -0.03
N ILE A 36 14.85 -5.53 -0.03
CA ILE A 36 16.15 -5.67 0.60
C ILE A 36 17.22 -5.64 -0.48
N ARG A 37 18.20 -4.74 -0.33
CA ARG A 37 19.34 -4.62 -1.24
C ARG A 37 19.99 -6.00 -1.48
N PHE A 38 20.42 -6.25 -2.72
CA PHE A 38 21.12 -7.49 -3.07
C PHE A 38 22.32 -7.74 -2.14
N GLY A 39 22.50 -8.99 -1.72
CA GLY A 39 23.53 -9.39 -0.77
C GLY A 39 23.30 -8.96 0.69
N GLN A 40 22.18 -8.29 1.01
CA GLN A 40 21.87 -7.85 2.37
C GLN A 40 20.78 -8.72 3.02
N ALA A 41 20.88 -8.91 4.33
CA ALA A 41 19.92 -9.69 5.11
C ALA A 41 18.68 -8.89 5.55
N ARG A 42 18.79 -7.56 5.64
CA ARG A 42 17.73 -6.69 6.16
C ARG A 42 17.69 -5.32 5.50
N ALA A 43 16.53 -4.66 5.56
CA ALA A 43 16.34 -3.25 5.24
C ALA A 43 15.52 -2.56 6.34
N LEU A 44 15.80 -1.28 6.56
CA LEU A 44 15.11 -0.43 7.53
C LEU A 44 14.63 0.82 6.81
N VAL A 45 13.36 1.17 7.00
CA VAL A 45 12.81 2.46 6.59
C VAL A 45 12.20 3.12 7.82
N GLU A 46 12.63 4.34 8.09
CA GLU A 46 12.11 5.17 9.17
C GLU A 46 11.63 6.49 8.59
N ILE A 47 10.46 6.93 9.05
CA ILE A 47 9.93 8.25 8.71
C ILE A 47 9.43 8.92 9.98
N GLU A 48 9.73 10.19 10.10
CA GLU A 48 9.13 11.07 11.09
C GLU A 48 8.07 11.92 10.40
N VAL A 49 6.86 11.91 10.95
CA VAL A 49 5.76 12.73 10.44
C VAL A 49 5.45 13.80 11.46
N GLN A 50 5.74 15.05 11.10
CA GLN A 50 5.36 16.22 11.89
C GLN A 50 3.90 16.57 11.63
N LYS A 51 3.15 16.72 12.72
CA LYS A 51 1.81 17.31 12.78
C LYS A 51 1.90 18.64 13.53
N LYS A 52 0.82 19.43 13.51
CA LYS A 52 0.77 20.76 14.15
C LYS A 52 1.27 20.78 15.61
N GLU A 53 0.99 19.73 16.38
CA GLU A 53 1.23 19.68 17.82
C GLU A 53 2.00 18.42 18.28
N SER A 54 2.43 17.56 17.35
CA SER A 54 3.13 16.31 17.69
C SER A 54 3.95 15.78 16.52
N SER A 55 4.92 14.93 16.79
CA SER A 55 5.56 14.08 15.78
C SER A 55 5.23 12.61 16.01
N ALA A 56 5.23 11.84 14.93
CA ALA A 56 5.01 10.41 14.95
C ALA A 56 6.12 9.70 14.17
N PHE A 57 6.78 8.74 14.80
CA PHE A 57 7.81 7.91 14.18
C PHE A 57 7.20 6.62 13.64
N TYR A 58 7.39 6.34 12.36
CA TYR A 58 7.01 5.08 11.75
C TYR A 58 8.27 4.32 11.37
N ARG A 59 8.26 3.01 11.66
CA ARG A 59 9.38 2.13 11.36
C ARG A 59 8.89 0.91 10.60
N LEU A 60 9.60 0.57 9.53
CA LEU A 60 9.44 -0.66 8.78
C LEU A 60 10.78 -1.40 8.77
N VAL A 61 10.76 -2.64 9.23
CA VAL A 61 11.89 -3.56 9.16
C VAL A 61 11.53 -4.67 8.18
N ALA A 62 12.36 -4.89 7.17
CA ALA A 62 12.26 -6.02 6.27
C ALA A 62 13.44 -6.96 6.52
N GLU A 63 13.17 -8.24 6.71
CA GLU A 63 14.15 -9.30 6.93
C GLU A 63 14.00 -10.34 5.83
N ARG A 64 15.12 -10.74 5.24
CA ARG A 64 15.14 -11.70 4.14
C ARG A 64 14.75 -13.08 4.65
N GLN A 65 13.85 -13.74 3.93
CA GLN A 65 13.48 -15.13 4.08
C GLN A 65 13.65 -15.83 2.73
N GLU A 66 13.62 -17.16 2.70
CA GLU A 66 13.77 -17.92 1.45
C GLU A 66 12.77 -17.45 0.40
N GLY A 67 13.27 -16.76 -0.64
CA GLY A 67 12.46 -16.23 -1.75
C GLY A 67 11.60 -14.99 -1.48
N ASP A 68 11.53 -14.47 -0.23
CA ASP A 68 10.69 -13.31 0.11
C ASP A 68 11.30 -12.44 1.24
N SER A 69 10.56 -11.42 1.68
CA SER A 69 10.90 -10.60 2.86
C SER A 69 9.77 -10.60 3.89
N LYS A 70 10.11 -10.95 5.13
CA LYS A 70 9.25 -10.73 6.29
C LYS A 70 9.26 -9.25 6.64
N ILE A 71 8.09 -8.63 6.71
CA ILE A 71 7.96 -7.19 6.99
C ILE A 71 7.30 -6.99 8.34
N GLN A 72 7.96 -6.24 9.22
CA GLN A 72 7.43 -5.79 10.50
C GLN A 72 7.25 -4.27 10.46
N LYS A 73 6.04 -3.79 10.74
CA LYS A 73 5.72 -2.36 10.80
C LYS A 73 5.41 -1.98 12.24
N LYS A 74 6.12 -0.99 12.78
CA LYS A 74 5.77 -0.32 14.04
C LYS A 74 5.25 1.07 13.68
N GLN A 75 3.96 1.29 13.94
CA GLN A 75 3.27 2.52 13.57
C GLN A 75 2.44 2.99 14.76
N PRO A 76 2.65 4.21 15.26
CA PRO A 76 1.90 4.73 16.39
C PRO A 76 0.44 5.04 16.00
N PHE A 77 0.16 5.31 14.71
CA PHE A 77 -1.16 5.76 14.25
C PHE A 77 -1.52 5.29 12.83
N GLY A 78 -1.86 4.01 12.65
CA GLY A 78 -2.45 3.51 11.39
C GLY A 78 -1.66 3.84 10.12
N GLN A 79 -2.32 3.76 8.95
CA GLN A 79 -1.71 4.08 7.66
C GLN A 79 -1.60 5.59 7.45
N LEU A 80 -0.51 6.03 6.80
CA LEU A 80 -0.37 7.42 6.38
C LEU A 80 -1.24 7.73 5.16
N PRO A 81 -1.88 8.91 5.08
CA PRO A 81 -2.73 9.30 3.95
C PRO A 81 -1.85 9.76 2.77
N ILE A 82 -1.31 8.80 2.02
CA ILE A 82 -0.43 9.07 0.87
C ILE A 82 -1.16 8.65 -0.40
N ILE A 83 -1.24 9.55 -1.38
CA ILE A 83 -1.74 9.23 -2.72
C ILE A 83 -0.55 9.21 -3.66
N TYR A 84 -0.43 8.15 -4.46
CA TYR A 84 0.66 7.96 -5.40
C TYR A 84 0.15 7.88 -6.84
N PHE A 85 0.81 8.65 -7.69
CA PHE A 85 0.60 8.65 -9.13
C PHE A 85 1.87 8.14 -9.81
N SER A 86 1.75 7.04 -10.53
CA SER A 86 2.82 6.47 -11.36
C SER A 86 2.48 6.61 -12.84
N PRO A 87 3.46 6.75 -13.74
CA PRO A 87 3.25 6.58 -15.18
C PRO A 87 2.65 5.20 -15.54
N SER A 88 2.94 4.16 -14.76
CA SER A 88 2.30 2.85 -14.95
C SER A 88 0.80 2.86 -14.60
N ASN A 89 0.30 3.90 -13.90
CA ASN A 89 -1.11 4.10 -13.59
C ASN A 89 -1.87 4.84 -14.70
N ASN A 90 -1.30 4.96 -15.91
CA ASN A 90 -2.00 5.48 -17.11
C ASN A 90 -3.36 4.83 -17.35
N GLY A 91 -3.56 3.62 -16.81
CA GLY A 91 -4.84 2.95 -16.78
C GLY A 91 -5.96 3.70 -16.06
N LEU A 92 -5.78 4.71 -15.20
CA LEU A 92 -6.96 5.27 -14.50
C LEU A 92 -8.05 5.76 -15.48
N PHE A 93 -7.63 6.33 -16.60
CA PHE A 93 -8.52 6.82 -17.65
C PHE A 93 -8.89 5.75 -18.70
N SER A 94 -8.06 4.71 -18.89
CA SER A 94 -8.22 3.69 -19.94
C SER A 94 -8.38 2.25 -19.44
N SER A 95 -8.41 2.02 -18.13
CA SER A 95 -8.46 0.69 -17.51
C SER A 95 -9.88 0.14 -17.41
N GLY A 96 -9.99 -1.15 -17.11
CA GLY A 96 -11.27 -1.75 -16.77
C GLY A 96 -11.83 -1.21 -15.43
N PRO A 97 -13.14 -1.43 -15.16
CA PRO A 97 -13.79 -0.99 -13.92
C PRO A 97 -13.10 -1.46 -12.63
N SER A 98 -12.40 -2.60 -12.65
CA SER A 98 -11.71 -3.16 -11.49
C SER A 98 -10.57 -2.27 -10.99
N GLU A 99 -9.68 -1.83 -11.88
CA GLU A 99 -8.53 -1.00 -11.55
C GLU A 99 -8.97 0.40 -11.07
N ARG A 100 -9.97 1.00 -11.73
CA ARG A 100 -10.55 2.27 -11.27
C ARG A 100 -11.13 2.18 -9.86
N ARG A 101 -11.91 1.13 -9.57
CA ARG A 101 -12.44 0.90 -8.21
C ARG A 101 -11.31 0.72 -7.21
N HIS A 102 -10.31 -0.09 -7.53
CA HIS A 102 -9.18 -0.31 -6.63
C HIS A 102 -8.44 0.99 -6.27
N PHE A 103 -8.21 1.87 -7.25
CA PHE A 103 -7.65 3.19 -7.01
C PHE A 103 -8.55 4.04 -6.11
N MET A 104 -9.84 4.15 -6.43
CA MET A 104 -10.80 4.95 -5.68
C MET A 104 -10.97 4.45 -4.24
N ASP A 105 -11.10 3.15 -4.04
CA ASP A 105 -11.23 2.54 -2.72
C ASP A 105 -9.97 2.82 -1.88
N SER A 106 -8.79 2.70 -2.47
CA SER A 106 -7.51 3.01 -1.79
C SER A 106 -7.40 4.48 -1.40
N ALA A 107 -7.87 5.39 -2.26
CA ALA A 107 -7.93 6.81 -1.95
C ALA A 107 -8.93 7.11 -0.82
N CYS A 108 -10.13 6.51 -0.86
CA CYS A 108 -11.15 6.66 0.18
C CYS A 108 -10.67 6.15 1.54
N VAL A 109 -10.01 4.98 1.59
CA VAL A 109 -9.41 4.43 2.82
C VAL A 109 -8.35 5.38 3.38
N SER A 110 -7.52 5.96 2.51
CA SER A 110 -6.46 6.89 2.92
C SER A 110 -7.03 8.20 3.50
N LEU A 111 -8.18 8.67 2.98
CA LEU A 111 -8.79 9.93 3.40
C LEU A 111 -9.73 9.79 4.60
N LYS A 112 -10.47 8.68 4.71
CA LYS A 112 -11.49 8.45 5.73
C LYS A 112 -11.29 7.09 6.39
N LYS A 113 -10.79 7.09 7.62
CA LYS A 113 -10.57 5.85 8.39
C LYS A 113 -11.86 5.05 8.63
N SER A 114 -13.02 5.70 8.75
CA SER A 114 -14.32 5.01 8.85
C SER A 114 -14.62 4.15 7.63
N TYR A 115 -14.29 4.65 6.42
CA TYR A 115 -14.48 3.92 5.17
C TYR A 115 -13.70 2.60 5.13
N GLN A 116 -12.54 2.53 5.81
CA GLN A 116 -11.76 1.29 5.90
C GLN A 116 -12.55 0.14 6.53
N LYS A 117 -13.34 0.44 7.58
CA LYS A 117 -14.16 -0.57 8.26
C LYS A 117 -15.27 -1.06 7.34
N ASP A 118 -16.02 -0.12 6.76
CA ASP A 118 -17.14 -0.41 5.87
C ASP A 118 -16.69 -1.20 4.64
N PHE A 119 -15.56 -0.80 4.03
CA PHE A 119 -14.97 -1.48 2.88
C PHE A 119 -14.54 -2.92 3.21
N SER A 120 -13.89 -3.13 4.36
CA SER A 120 -13.46 -4.46 4.80
C SER A 120 -14.65 -5.39 5.05
N GLU A 121 -15.71 -4.86 5.65
CA GLU A 121 -16.95 -5.58 5.91
C GLU A 121 -17.68 -5.94 4.60
N TYR A 122 -17.80 -4.97 3.69
CA TYR A 122 -18.36 -5.20 2.35
C TYR A 122 -17.62 -6.32 1.62
N GLN A 123 -16.29 -6.28 1.57
CA GLN A 123 -15.48 -7.33 0.93
C GLN A 123 -15.66 -8.70 1.59
N ARG A 124 -15.86 -8.76 2.93
CA ARG A 124 -16.15 -10.01 3.64
C ARG A 124 -17.50 -10.57 3.22
N ILE A 125 -18.54 -9.75 3.23
CA ILE A 125 -19.91 -10.14 2.87
C ILE A 125 -19.97 -10.62 1.42
N VAL A 126 -19.35 -9.90 0.48
CA VAL A 126 -19.31 -10.31 -0.94
C VAL A 126 -18.62 -11.67 -1.11
N ARG A 127 -17.50 -11.92 -0.41
CA ARG A 127 -16.82 -13.21 -0.45
C ARG A 127 -17.66 -14.34 0.13
N GLN A 128 -18.35 -14.11 1.23
CA GLN A 128 -19.26 -15.08 1.84
C GLN A 128 -20.43 -15.40 0.90
N LYS A 129 -21.06 -14.38 0.32
CA LYS A 129 -22.13 -14.54 -0.67
C LYS A 129 -21.67 -15.37 -1.87
N ASN A 130 -20.51 -15.03 -2.45
CA ASN A 130 -19.98 -15.75 -3.61
C ASN A 130 -19.61 -17.20 -3.28
N ARG A 131 -19.21 -17.50 -2.04
CA ARG A 131 -18.98 -18.88 -1.59
C ARG A 131 -20.29 -19.64 -1.49
N PHE A 132 -21.27 -19.07 -0.78
CA PHE A 132 -22.59 -19.67 -0.62
C PHE A 132 -23.27 -19.99 -1.96
N LEU A 133 -23.24 -19.06 -2.92
CA LEU A 133 -23.79 -19.28 -4.27
C LEU A 133 -23.08 -20.40 -5.04
N LYS A 134 -21.77 -20.59 -4.83
CA LYS A 134 -21.03 -21.71 -5.45
C LYS A 134 -21.40 -23.04 -4.80
N ASP A 135 -21.53 -23.06 -3.47
CA ASP A 135 -21.88 -24.26 -2.72
C ASP A 135 -23.30 -24.73 -3.06
N GLU A 136 -24.27 -23.80 -3.20
CA GLU A 136 -25.63 -24.13 -3.65
C GLU A 136 -25.68 -24.69 -5.08
N ASN A 137 -24.86 -24.16 -5.99
CA ASN A 137 -24.78 -24.68 -7.36
C ASN A 137 -24.14 -26.07 -7.41
N ASN A 138 -23.17 -26.35 -6.54
CA ASN A 138 -22.53 -27.66 -6.45
C ASN A 138 -23.44 -28.73 -5.81
N ASN A 139 -24.34 -28.34 -4.90
CA ASN A 139 -25.30 -29.25 -4.26
C ASN A 139 -26.54 -29.57 -5.12
N LYS A 140 -26.68 -28.96 -6.30
CA LYS A 140 -27.78 -29.20 -7.25
C LYS A 140 -27.40 -30.10 -8.44
N GLY A 141 -26.22 -30.72 -8.41
CA GLY A 141 -25.79 -31.78 -9.33
C GLY A 141 -25.73 -33.12 -8.63
#